data_AF-A0A0U5GLY4-F1
#
_entry.id   AF-A0A0U5GLY4-F1
#
_cell.length_a   1.000
_cell.length_b   1.000
_cell.length_c   1.000
_cell.angle_alpha   90.00
_cell.angle_beta   90.00
_cell.angle_gamma   90.00
#
_symmetry.space_group_name_H-M   'P 1'
#
loop_
_entity.id
_entity.type
_entity.pdbx_description
1 polymer ?
#
loop_
_entity_poly.entity_id
_entity_poly.type
_entity_poly.pdbx_seq_one_letter_code
_entity_poly.pdbx_strand_id
1 'polypeptide(L)'
;MFSMLISPRYIRDLSPLCALAIVLPVAGRYVPSLREFLSKYITSRAFFGVSIDYPIRPASSFTFEFHIPFFALRRLPPGNDTRKSHVNRRKGAFQAGFSPRTGDKREFFYEAQVSVLLVGIDEWVWTLYCLVETHFCETEPEDVESYIGIDQDAPSGEGANYSSPIWNPREYFLFVLSRRLRQVRFEWANIVQTLETRFKRLEKDIFVEPSKVSGDRTGDDGNDDGHDGLTRTNGYTWAIEVLQLFNNSLINTIEAWNDFADKHLHIFYPEETPANFSPKMQSYLESLDTDILELRFIHRTFARQIGAFESKRSNILNTSALVEARESNSQADNIGLLTKVTVFYLPLGLITAVFSMSFLPSNVDWRLYVAVLVGFTFISVTVSSNLKRIGLFSMLDRLRAIPRPVIRRRPKIISSPV
;
A
#
# COMPACT_ATOMS: atom_id res chain seq x y z
N MET A 1 -26.81 38.62 -33.11
CA MET A 1 -25.79 38.44 -32.05
C MET A 1 -25.98 37.02 -31.52
N PHE A 2 -25.30 36.04 -32.13
CA PHE A 2 -25.42 34.63 -31.71
C PHE A 2 -24.76 34.50 -30.34
N SER A 3 -25.56 34.20 -29.31
CA SER A 3 -25.06 33.80 -28.01
C SER A 3 -24.27 32.50 -28.19
N MET A 4 -22.95 32.55 -27.96
CA MET A 4 -22.14 31.35 -27.81
C MET A 4 -22.57 30.65 -26.52
N LEU A 5 -23.14 29.45 -26.66
CA LEU A 5 -23.58 28.61 -25.54
C LEU A 5 -22.39 27.78 -25.05
N ILE A 6 -21.51 28.40 -24.28
CA ILE A 6 -20.48 27.69 -23.51
C ILE A 6 -21.05 27.41 -22.12
N SER A 7 -21.16 26.13 -21.76
CA SER A 7 -21.65 25.69 -20.46
C SER A 7 -20.70 24.66 -19.88
N PRO A 8 -19.63 25.06 -19.17
CA PRO A 8 -18.87 24.14 -18.36
C PRO A 8 -19.77 23.65 -17.22
N ARG A 9 -19.95 22.34 -17.14
CA ARG A 9 -20.72 21.68 -16.08
C ARG A 9 -19.74 21.07 -15.09
N TYR A 10 -19.55 21.76 -13.98
CA TYR A 10 -18.79 21.26 -12.85
C TYR A 10 -19.71 20.46 -11.93
N ILE A 11 -19.34 19.22 -11.64
CA ILE A 11 -20.07 18.32 -10.74
C ILE A 11 -19.08 17.79 -9.71
N ARG A 12 -19.42 18.03 -8.44
CA ARG A 12 -18.71 17.49 -7.29
C ARG A 12 -19.29 16.15 -6.89
N ASP A 13 -18.44 15.19 -6.50
CA ASP A 13 -18.81 13.90 -5.91
C ASP A 13 -20.07 13.28 -6.56
N LEU A 14 -19.91 12.79 -7.80
CA LEU A 14 -21.02 12.40 -8.66
C LEU A 14 -21.94 11.37 -7.98
N SER A 15 -23.16 11.79 -7.66
CA SER A 15 -24.20 10.89 -7.17
C SER A 15 -24.93 10.16 -8.31
N PRO A 16 -25.56 9.00 -8.06
CA PRO A 16 -26.38 8.31 -9.08
C PRO A 16 -27.50 9.20 -9.66
N LEU A 17 -28.10 10.07 -8.84
CA LEU A 17 -29.13 11.01 -9.30
C LEU A 17 -28.53 12.09 -10.21
N CYS A 18 -27.35 12.62 -9.88
CA CYS A 18 -26.64 13.57 -10.73
C CYS A 18 -26.24 12.91 -12.06
N ALA A 19 -25.78 11.66 -12.04
CA ALA A 19 -25.46 10.92 -13.26
C ALA A 19 -26.67 10.79 -14.19
N LEU A 20 -27.84 10.45 -13.66
CA LEU A 20 -29.10 10.42 -14.43
C LEU A 20 -29.47 11.80 -14.99
N ALA A 21 -29.34 12.85 -14.17
CA ALA A 21 -29.63 14.22 -14.60
C ALA A 21 -28.70 14.71 -15.72
N ILE A 22 -27.47 14.20 -15.79
CA ILE A 22 -26.54 14.49 -16.88
C ILE A 22 -26.92 13.71 -18.14
N VAL A 23 -27.26 12.42 -18.01
CA VAL A 23 -27.52 11.52 -19.15
C VAL A 23 -28.82 11.86 -19.88
N LEU A 24 -29.89 12.22 -19.17
CA LEU A 24 -31.22 12.47 -19.75
C LEU A 24 -31.26 13.57 -20.83
N PRO A 25 -30.65 14.76 -20.64
CA PRO A 25 -30.71 15.85 -21.63
C PRO A 25 -29.65 15.75 -22.74
N VAL A 26 -28.78 14.74 -22.74
CA VAL A 26 -27.65 14.66 -23.67
C VAL A 26 -28.14 14.31 -25.08
N ALA A 27 -27.65 15.04 -26.08
CA ALA A 27 -27.94 14.74 -27.48
C ALA A 27 -27.50 13.32 -27.83
N GLY A 28 -28.34 12.57 -28.56
CA GLY A 28 -28.13 11.14 -28.86
C GLY A 28 -26.74 10.79 -29.41
N ARG A 29 -26.12 11.71 -30.17
CA ARG A 29 -24.76 11.56 -30.71
C ARG A 29 -23.65 11.47 -29.65
N TYR A 30 -23.82 12.10 -28.48
CA TYR A 30 -22.82 12.12 -27.41
C TYR A 30 -23.07 11.04 -26.35
N VAL A 31 -24.17 10.28 -26.46
CA VAL A 31 -24.51 9.20 -25.51
C VAL A 31 -23.42 8.13 -25.44
N PRO A 32 -22.79 7.67 -26.54
CA PRO A 32 -21.68 6.72 -26.46
C PRO A 32 -20.48 7.28 -25.67
N SER A 33 -20.02 8.49 -26.00
CA SER A 33 -18.89 9.15 -25.33
C SER A 33 -19.17 9.35 -23.84
N LEU A 34 -20.37 9.82 -23.49
CA LEU A 34 -20.74 10.02 -22.08
C LEU A 34 -20.84 8.71 -21.30
N ARG A 35 -21.36 7.64 -21.92
CA ARG A 35 -21.42 6.32 -21.29
C ARG A 35 -20.01 5.79 -20.99
N GLU A 36 -19.11 5.90 -21.95
CA GLU A 36 -17.73 5.44 -21.78
C GLU A 36 -17.00 6.28 -20.72
N PHE A 37 -17.17 7.60 -20.75
CA PHE A 37 -16.68 8.52 -19.73
C PHE A 37 -17.14 8.14 -18.32
N LEU A 38 -18.44 7.93 -18.12
CA LEU A 38 -18.98 7.51 -16.82
C LEU A 38 -18.46 6.13 -16.40
N SER A 39 -18.28 5.21 -17.34
CA SER A 39 -17.68 3.89 -17.06
C SER A 39 -16.24 4.02 -16.55
N LYS A 40 -15.42 4.86 -17.19
CA LYS A 40 -14.03 5.11 -16.77
C LYS A 40 -13.95 5.84 -15.43
N TYR A 41 -14.88 6.76 -15.19
CA TYR A 41 -15.03 7.42 -13.89
C TYR A 41 -15.36 6.43 -12.77
N ILE A 42 -16.38 5.58 -12.96
CA ILE A 42 -16.77 4.58 -11.95
C ILE A 42 -15.65 3.56 -11.68
N THR A 43 -14.89 3.19 -12.72
CA THR A 43 -13.82 2.19 -12.61
C THR A 43 -12.47 2.75 -12.14
N SER A 44 -12.35 4.06 -11.89
CA SER A 44 -11.08 4.70 -11.48
C SER A 44 -9.96 4.52 -12.52
N ARG A 45 -10.32 4.40 -13.81
CA ARG A 45 -9.34 4.11 -14.86
C ARG A 45 -8.64 5.39 -15.30
N ALA A 46 -7.31 5.41 -15.21
CA ALA A 46 -6.52 6.48 -15.82
C ALA A 46 -6.64 6.46 -17.35
N PHE A 47 -6.91 7.61 -17.94
CA PHE A 47 -7.09 7.74 -19.39
C PHE A 47 -6.84 9.18 -19.84
N PHE A 48 -6.26 9.35 -21.00
CA PHE A 48 -6.17 10.63 -21.71
C PHE A 48 -6.40 10.32 -23.19
N GLY A 49 -7.27 11.07 -23.85
CA GLY A 49 -7.66 10.71 -25.21
C GLY A 49 -8.27 11.86 -25.99
N VAL A 50 -8.12 11.73 -27.31
CA VAL A 50 -8.80 12.57 -28.29
C VAL A 50 -9.49 11.65 -29.29
N SER A 51 -10.78 11.89 -29.52
CA SER A 51 -11.53 11.27 -30.61
C SER A 51 -12.02 12.35 -31.54
N ILE A 52 -11.56 12.33 -32.79
CA ILE A 52 -12.04 13.23 -33.84
C ILE A 52 -12.48 12.35 -34.99
N ASP A 53 -13.77 12.41 -35.34
CA ASP A 53 -14.25 11.74 -36.53
C ASP A 53 -13.83 12.58 -37.76
N TYR A 54 -12.85 12.14 -38.54
CA TYR A 54 -12.42 12.82 -39.78
C TYR A 54 -13.05 12.16 -41.02
N PRO A 55 -13.21 12.91 -42.13
CA PRO A 55 -14.36 13.75 -42.45
C PRO A 55 -15.47 12.94 -43.16
N ILE A 56 -16.59 12.70 -42.48
CA ILE A 56 -17.83 12.31 -43.16
C ILE A 56 -18.83 13.40 -42.87
N ARG A 57 -19.29 14.11 -43.90
CA ARG A 57 -20.46 14.98 -43.74
C ARG A 57 -21.64 14.10 -43.31
N PRO A 58 -22.43 14.53 -42.31
CA PRO A 58 -22.49 15.86 -41.69
C PRO A 58 -21.45 16.10 -40.58
N ALA A 59 -21.27 17.36 -40.15
CA ALA A 59 -20.28 17.83 -39.17
C ALA A 59 -19.97 16.79 -38.07
N SER A 60 -18.72 16.34 -38.04
CA SER A 60 -18.22 15.35 -37.11
C SER A 60 -18.03 15.94 -35.73
N SER A 61 -18.43 15.18 -34.72
CA SER A 61 -18.12 15.54 -33.34
C SER A 61 -16.66 15.29 -33.03
N PHE A 62 -16.10 16.11 -32.15
CA PHE A 62 -14.85 15.83 -31.48
C PHE A 62 -15.08 15.63 -29.98
N THR A 63 -14.20 14.85 -29.37
CA THR A 63 -14.20 14.55 -27.94
C THR A 63 -12.77 14.64 -27.41
N PHE A 64 -12.57 15.41 -26.34
CA PHE A 64 -11.35 15.38 -25.54
C PHE A 64 -11.70 14.86 -24.15
N GLU A 65 -10.92 13.93 -23.64
CA GLU A 65 -11.23 13.24 -22.41
C GLU A 65 -9.98 13.00 -21.58
N PHE A 66 -10.08 13.20 -20.27
CA PHE A 66 -9.10 12.67 -19.34
C PHE A 66 -9.72 12.20 -18.02
N HIS A 67 -9.03 11.26 -17.40
CA HIS A 67 -9.34 10.67 -16.09
C HIS A 67 -8.03 10.50 -15.33
N ILE A 68 -7.90 11.19 -14.20
CA ILE A 68 -6.70 11.17 -13.37
C ILE A 68 -7.07 10.67 -11.97
N PRO A 69 -6.90 9.36 -11.68
CA PRO A 69 -7.04 8.84 -10.34
C PRO A 69 -5.83 9.24 -9.48
N PHE A 70 -6.09 9.52 -8.21
CA PHE A 70 -5.08 9.91 -7.24
C PHE A 70 -5.47 9.51 -5.82
N PHE A 71 -4.55 9.68 -4.89
CA PHE A 71 -4.83 9.56 -3.47
C PHE A 71 -4.61 10.90 -2.78
N ALA A 72 -5.57 11.28 -1.93
CA ALA A 72 -5.50 12.47 -1.09
C ALA A 72 -5.21 12.07 0.36
N LEU A 73 -4.29 12.78 1.02
CA LEU A 73 -3.92 12.54 2.42
C LEU A 73 -4.49 13.63 3.32
N ARG A 74 -5.23 13.27 4.36
CA ARG A 74 -5.83 14.22 5.31
C ARG A 74 -5.58 13.83 6.77
N ARG A 75 -5.47 14.83 7.64
CA ARG A 75 -5.22 14.68 9.08
C ARG A 75 -6.50 15.02 9.86
N LEU A 76 -7.12 14.00 10.43
CA LEU A 76 -8.38 14.12 11.17
C LEU A 76 -8.17 13.83 12.65
N PRO A 77 -8.97 14.38 13.58
CA PRO A 77 -8.99 13.96 14.99
C PRO A 77 -9.22 12.44 15.15
N PRO A 78 -8.79 11.81 16.27
CA PRO A 78 -8.99 10.40 16.55
C PRO A 78 -10.46 10.14 16.85
N GLY A 79 -11.24 9.97 15.79
CA GLY A 79 -12.58 9.43 15.79
C GLY A 79 -12.73 8.52 14.58
N ASN A 80 -13.85 7.79 14.51
CA ASN A 80 -14.23 7.18 13.24
C ASN A 80 -14.45 8.33 12.25
N ASP A 81 -13.69 8.35 11.15
CA ASP A 81 -13.94 9.32 10.09
C ASP A 81 -15.37 9.09 9.57
N THR A 82 -16.26 10.04 9.92
CA THR A 82 -17.69 10.03 9.63
C THR A 82 -18.00 10.38 8.18
N ARG A 83 -16.99 10.79 7.40
CA ARG A 83 -17.16 11.02 5.96
C ARG A 83 -17.62 9.72 5.31
N LYS A 84 -18.75 9.80 4.61
CA LYS A 84 -19.29 8.68 3.84
C LYS A 84 -18.23 8.22 2.85
N SER A 85 -17.95 6.92 2.83
CA SER A 85 -17.16 6.33 1.75
C SER A 85 -17.86 6.68 0.43
N HIS A 86 -17.17 7.39 -0.46
CA HIS A 86 -17.68 7.56 -1.81
C HIS A 86 -17.79 6.18 -2.46
N VAL A 87 -18.84 5.96 -3.24
CA VAL A 87 -19.13 4.64 -3.81
C VAL A 87 -17.92 4.18 -4.63
N ASN A 88 -17.46 2.95 -4.37
CA ASN A 88 -16.31 2.31 -5.04
C ASN A 88 -14.95 3.02 -4.88
N ARG A 89 -14.77 3.92 -3.90
CA ARG A 89 -13.47 4.53 -3.59
C ARG A 89 -12.84 3.88 -2.36
N ARG A 90 -11.54 3.58 -2.45
CA ARG A 90 -10.77 3.05 -1.31
C ARG A 90 -10.48 4.16 -0.31
N LYS A 91 -10.57 3.82 0.97
CA LYS A 91 -10.20 4.67 2.10
C LYS A 91 -9.42 3.84 3.10
N GLY A 92 -8.39 4.43 3.69
CA GLY A 92 -7.59 3.75 4.70
C GLY A 92 -6.95 4.74 5.68
N ALA A 93 -6.43 4.20 6.78
CA ALA A 93 -5.67 4.92 7.78
C ALA A 93 -4.29 4.30 7.91
N PHE A 94 -3.28 5.12 8.21
CA PHE A 94 -1.97 4.59 8.56
C PHE A 94 -2.04 3.76 9.85
N GLN A 95 -1.42 2.57 9.86
CA GLN A 95 -1.37 1.73 11.05
C GLN A 95 -0.72 2.48 12.21
N ALA A 96 -1.14 2.20 13.45
CA ALA A 96 -0.68 2.91 14.65
C ALA A 96 0.86 2.93 14.81
N GLY A 97 1.57 1.88 14.36
CA GLY A 97 3.04 1.84 14.36
C GLY A 97 3.71 2.81 13.38
N PHE A 98 2.98 3.34 12.39
CA PHE A 98 3.41 4.38 11.45
C PHE A 98 2.86 5.77 11.83
N SER A 99 1.88 5.85 12.75
CA SER A 99 1.28 7.10 13.25
C SER A 99 2.10 7.67 14.41
N PRO A 100 2.15 9.00 14.65
CA PRO A 100 2.87 9.54 15.79
C PRO A 100 2.11 9.11 17.06
N ARG A 101 2.85 8.70 18.11
CA ARG A 101 2.29 8.57 19.47
C ARG A 101 1.83 9.92 20.04
N THR A 102 2.29 11.02 19.46
CA THR A 102 2.02 12.39 19.88
C THR A 102 1.11 13.08 18.88
N GLY A 103 -0.15 13.23 19.25
CA GLY A 103 -1.08 14.12 18.56
C GLY A 103 -2.47 13.51 18.44
N ASP A 104 -3.45 14.28 18.89
CA ASP A 104 -4.88 14.05 18.80
C ASP A 104 -5.38 14.09 17.34
N LYS A 105 -4.63 13.54 16.36
CA LYS A 105 -5.00 13.42 14.94
C LYS A 105 -4.39 12.18 14.26
N ARG A 106 -5.19 11.44 13.50
CA ARG A 106 -4.79 10.32 12.62
C ARG A 106 -4.76 10.75 11.15
N GLU A 107 -3.85 10.16 10.38
CA GLU A 107 -3.71 10.37 8.94
C GLU A 107 -4.50 9.32 8.17
N PHE A 108 -5.39 9.79 7.29
CA PHE A 108 -6.23 8.98 6.43
C PHE A 108 -5.93 9.31 4.97
N PHE A 109 -5.88 8.27 4.13
CA PHE A 109 -5.77 8.41 2.69
C PHE A 109 -7.08 8.00 2.01
N TYR A 110 -7.42 8.72 0.95
CA TYR A 110 -8.67 8.57 0.20
C TYR A 110 -8.33 8.46 -1.28
N GLU A 111 -8.85 7.43 -1.94
CA GLU A 111 -8.84 7.35 -3.39
C GLU A 111 -9.83 8.37 -3.94
N ALA A 112 -9.38 9.14 -4.91
CA ALA A 112 -10.18 10.18 -5.56
C ALA A 112 -9.84 10.26 -7.05
N GLN A 113 -10.69 10.94 -7.81
CA GLN A 113 -10.48 11.12 -9.24
C GLN A 113 -10.93 12.49 -9.73
N VAL A 114 -10.19 13.03 -10.69
CA VAL A 114 -10.63 14.14 -11.55
C VAL A 114 -10.91 13.58 -12.94
N SER A 115 -12.08 13.88 -13.50
CA SER A 115 -12.45 13.44 -14.85
C SER A 115 -13.06 14.57 -15.64
N VAL A 116 -12.60 14.76 -16.88
CA VAL A 116 -13.10 15.79 -17.78
C VAL A 116 -13.45 15.19 -19.12
N LEU A 117 -14.63 15.57 -19.62
CA LEU A 117 -15.12 15.24 -20.96
C LEU A 117 -15.52 16.54 -21.66
N LEU A 118 -14.83 16.88 -22.73
CA LEU A 118 -15.20 17.96 -23.62
C LEU A 118 -15.75 17.34 -24.91
N VAL A 119 -16.98 17.66 -25.27
CA VAL A 119 -17.63 17.25 -26.52
C VAL A 119 -18.08 18.46 -27.31
N GLY A 120 -17.88 18.45 -28.62
CA GLY A 120 -18.27 19.56 -29.47
C GLY A 120 -18.43 19.17 -30.94
N ILE A 121 -19.01 20.09 -31.71
CA ILE A 121 -19.11 19.96 -33.18
C ILE A 121 -18.00 20.78 -33.84
N ASP A 122 -17.71 21.96 -33.30
CA ASP A 122 -16.67 22.88 -33.76
C ASP A 122 -16.10 23.71 -32.60
N GLU A 123 -15.23 24.67 -32.93
CA GLU A 123 -14.58 25.55 -31.95
C GLU A 123 -15.54 26.51 -31.23
N TRP A 124 -16.79 26.63 -31.70
CA TRP A 124 -17.79 27.58 -31.20
C TRP A 124 -18.89 26.90 -30.37
N VAL A 125 -19.20 25.64 -30.65
CA VAL A 125 -20.27 24.87 -30.01
C VAL A 125 -19.69 23.62 -29.37
N TRP A 126 -19.36 23.74 -28.09
CA TRP A 126 -18.83 22.66 -27.28
C TRP A 126 -19.35 22.74 -25.84
N THR A 127 -19.29 21.60 -25.14
CA THR A 127 -19.71 21.45 -23.75
C THR A 127 -18.65 20.65 -23.01
N LEU A 128 -18.32 21.10 -21.80
CA LEU A 128 -17.38 20.43 -20.92
C LEU A 128 -18.08 19.91 -19.67
N TYR A 129 -17.87 18.64 -19.35
CA TYR A 129 -18.24 18.02 -18.09
C TYR A 129 -16.99 17.83 -17.25
N CYS A 130 -16.97 18.35 -16.03
CA CYS A 130 -15.88 18.20 -15.08
C CYS A 130 -16.40 17.53 -13.82
N LEU A 131 -15.97 16.30 -13.57
CA LEU A 131 -16.28 15.54 -12.36
C LEU A 131 -15.07 15.61 -11.43
N VAL A 132 -15.25 16.17 -10.24
CA VAL A 132 -14.19 16.29 -9.23
C VAL A 132 -14.65 15.69 -7.92
N GLU A 133 -13.87 14.73 -7.42
CA GLU A 133 -14.13 14.14 -6.11
C GLU A 133 -13.42 14.92 -5.01
N THR A 134 -14.20 15.41 -4.05
CA THR A 134 -13.71 16.17 -2.89
C THR A 134 -14.35 15.70 -1.59
N HIS A 135 -14.94 14.50 -1.56
CA HIS A 135 -15.55 13.87 -0.38
C HIS A 135 -14.60 13.74 0.83
N PHE A 136 -13.29 13.86 0.62
CA PHE A 136 -12.26 13.84 1.67
C PHE A 136 -11.94 15.22 2.27
N CYS A 137 -12.52 16.31 1.75
CA CYS A 137 -12.32 17.66 2.30
C CYS A 137 -13.13 17.87 3.58
N GLU A 138 -12.59 18.71 4.46
CA GLU A 138 -13.10 18.98 5.81
C GLU A 138 -13.95 20.25 5.86
N THR A 139 -13.64 21.20 4.99
CA THR A 139 -14.36 22.46 4.81
C THR A 139 -15.73 22.22 4.20
N GLU A 140 -16.68 23.14 4.47
CA GLU A 140 -17.90 23.30 3.67
C GLU A 140 -17.57 23.15 2.19
N PRO A 141 -18.42 22.45 1.42
CA PRO A 141 -18.12 22.13 0.03
C PRO A 141 -17.71 23.39 -0.73
N GLU A 142 -16.66 23.29 -1.53
CA GLU A 142 -16.43 24.23 -2.64
C GLU A 142 -17.66 24.13 -3.56
N ASP A 143 -18.66 24.96 -3.27
CA ASP A 143 -19.86 25.05 -4.07
C ASP A 143 -19.53 25.77 -5.38
N VAL A 144 -20.25 25.47 -6.46
CA VAL A 144 -20.13 26.22 -7.71
C VAL A 144 -20.34 27.72 -7.45
N GLU A 145 -21.18 28.05 -6.47
CA GLU A 145 -21.40 29.43 -6.02
C GLU A 145 -20.13 30.12 -5.48
N SER A 146 -19.21 29.39 -4.84
CA SER A 146 -17.97 30.00 -4.34
C SER A 146 -17.08 30.45 -5.49
N TYR A 147 -16.99 29.64 -6.53
CA TYR A 147 -16.25 29.93 -7.77
C TYR A 147 -16.86 31.13 -8.53
N ILE A 148 -18.18 31.19 -8.63
CA ILE A 148 -18.89 32.34 -9.23
C ILE A 148 -18.62 33.61 -8.42
N GLY A 149 -18.66 33.53 -7.08
CA GLY A 149 -18.45 34.67 -6.20
C GLY A 149 -17.07 35.33 -6.33
N ILE A 150 -16.04 34.56 -6.72
CA ILE A 150 -14.67 35.05 -6.90
C ILE A 150 -14.27 35.25 -8.37
N ASP A 151 -15.22 35.17 -9.31
CA ASP A 151 -15.00 35.26 -10.76
C ASP A 151 -13.95 34.25 -11.27
N GLN A 152 -14.00 33.00 -10.81
CA GLN A 152 -13.09 31.95 -11.25
C GLN A 152 -13.81 30.70 -11.72
N ASP A 153 -13.28 30.03 -12.74
CA ASP A 153 -13.90 28.85 -13.29
C ASP A 153 -13.62 27.60 -12.44
N ALA A 154 -14.70 26.90 -12.10
CA ALA A 154 -14.60 25.68 -11.30
C ALA A 154 -13.78 24.57 -11.99
N PRO A 155 -13.87 24.32 -13.32
CA PRO A 155 -13.10 23.24 -13.95
C PRO A 155 -11.59 23.38 -13.80
N SER A 156 -11.04 24.59 -13.85
CA SER A 156 -9.59 24.80 -13.70
C SER A 156 -9.09 24.80 -12.25
N GLY A 157 -10.01 24.90 -11.27
CA GLY A 157 -9.66 25.06 -9.86
C GLY A 157 -8.92 26.38 -9.63
N GLU A 158 -9.64 27.50 -9.79
CA GLU A 158 -9.15 28.86 -9.51
C GLU A 158 -8.09 29.39 -10.49
N GLY A 159 -8.08 28.89 -11.73
CA GLY A 159 -7.06 29.20 -12.73
C GLY A 159 -7.47 30.19 -13.83
N ALA A 160 -8.73 30.16 -14.29
CA ALA A 160 -9.25 31.09 -15.28
C ALA A 160 -10.45 31.86 -14.72
N ASN A 161 -10.77 32.99 -15.34
CA ASN A 161 -11.82 33.90 -14.88
C ASN A 161 -13.03 33.85 -15.82
N TYR A 162 -14.24 33.99 -15.28
CA TYR A 162 -15.44 34.07 -16.12
C TYR A 162 -15.51 35.38 -16.90
N SER A 163 -14.89 36.45 -16.39
CA SER A 163 -14.75 37.73 -17.10
C SER A 163 -13.83 37.66 -18.34
N SER A 164 -12.95 36.66 -18.43
CA SER A 164 -12.04 36.49 -19.57
C SER A 164 -11.91 35.01 -19.97
N PRO A 165 -12.98 34.41 -20.52
CA PRO A 165 -13.03 32.98 -20.78
C PRO A 165 -12.10 32.60 -21.95
N ILE A 166 -11.57 31.38 -21.88
CA ILE A 166 -10.80 30.77 -22.96
C ILE A 166 -11.82 30.12 -23.92
N TRP A 167 -11.97 30.70 -25.11
CA TRP A 167 -12.98 30.27 -26.08
C TRP A 167 -12.58 29.02 -26.86
N ASN A 168 -11.29 28.88 -27.18
CA ASN A 168 -10.79 27.76 -27.95
C ASN A 168 -10.86 26.46 -27.11
N PRO A 169 -11.56 25.40 -27.57
CA PRO A 169 -11.75 24.19 -26.78
C PRO A 169 -10.45 23.41 -26.57
N ARG A 170 -9.49 23.47 -27.51
CA ARG A 170 -8.18 22.83 -27.35
C ARG A 170 -7.36 23.54 -26.29
N GLU A 171 -7.31 24.87 -26.34
CA GLU A 171 -6.62 25.68 -25.32
C GLU A 171 -7.25 25.48 -23.95
N TYR A 172 -8.58 25.52 -23.84
CA TYR A 172 -9.27 25.36 -22.56
C TYR A 172 -9.11 23.95 -21.98
N PHE A 173 -9.23 22.90 -22.79
CA PHE A 173 -8.99 21.53 -22.35
C PHE A 173 -7.57 21.35 -21.82
N LEU A 174 -6.57 21.82 -22.58
CA LEU A 174 -5.17 21.72 -22.20
C LEU A 174 -4.86 22.52 -20.93
N PHE A 175 -5.46 23.70 -20.80
CA PHE A 175 -5.36 24.51 -19.60
C PHE A 175 -5.91 23.77 -18.38
N VAL A 176 -7.13 23.26 -18.44
CA VAL A 176 -7.76 22.50 -17.35
C VAL A 176 -6.95 21.25 -17.01
N LEU A 177 -6.46 20.53 -18.02
CA LEU A 177 -5.60 19.36 -17.86
C LEU A 177 -4.31 19.73 -17.10
N SER A 178 -3.62 20.81 -17.49
CA SER A 178 -2.40 21.28 -16.81
C SER A 178 -2.65 21.62 -15.33
N ARG A 179 -3.77 22.28 -15.03
CA ARG A 179 -4.13 22.65 -13.65
C ARG A 179 -4.45 21.43 -12.80
N ARG A 180 -5.26 20.51 -13.32
CA ARG A 180 -5.71 19.32 -12.58
C ARG A 180 -4.59 18.30 -12.42
N LEU A 181 -3.70 18.15 -13.40
CA LEU A 181 -2.53 17.30 -13.25
C LEU A 181 -1.58 17.83 -12.18
N ARG A 182 -1.34 19.15 -12.16
CA ARG A 182 -0.55 19.81 -11.12
C ARG A 182 -1.14 19.62 -9.72
N GLN A 183 -2.47 19.74 -9.59
CA GLN A 183 -3.16 19.46 -8.33
C GLN A 183 -2.91 18.02 -7.87
N VAL A 184 -3.09 17.04 -8.76
CA VAL A 184 -2.83 15.63 -8.48
C VAL A 184 -1.37 15.40 -8.09
N ARG A 185 -0.43 16.05 -8.78
CA ARG A 185 1.00 15.99 -8.45
C ARG A 185 1.28 16.47 -7.02
N PHE A 186 0.65 17.56 -6.58
CA PHE A 186 0.81 18.05 -5.21
C PHE A 186 0.27 17.05 -4.16
N GLU A 187 -0.86 16.41 -4.42
CA GLU A 187 -1.40 15.37 -3.52
C GLU A 187 -0.45 14.17 -3.41
N TRP A 188 0.11 13.73 -4.53
CA TRP A 188 1.12 12.67 -4.54
C TRP A 188 2.40 13.07 -3.81
N ALA A 189 2.88 14.30 -4.01
CA ALA A 189 4.05 14.81 -3.31
C ALA A 189 3.83 14.84 -1.79
N ASN A 190 2.64 15.24 -1.33
CA ASN A 190 2.25 15.23 0.08
C ASN A 190 2.30 13.82 0.70
N ILE A 191 1.81 12.82 -0.04
CA ILE A 191 1.88 11.41 0.38
C ILE A 191 3.33 10.95 0.52
N VAL A 192 4.17 11.18 -0.49
CA VAL A 192 5.58 10.78 -0.47
C VAL A 192 6.33 11.45 0.69
N GLN A 193 6.18 12.76 0.85
CA GLN A 193 6.85 13.51 1.91
C GLN A 193 6.44 13.01 3.30
N THR A 194 5.16 12.71 3.48
CA THR A 194 4.65 12.16 4.74
C THR A 194 5.25 10.77 5.00
N LEU A 195 5.20 9.88 4.00
CA LEU A 195 5.76 8.53 4.09
C LEU A 195 7.27 8.52 4.35
N GLU A 196 8.04 9.37 3.69
CA GLU A 196 9.48 9.50 3.94
C GLU A 196 9.79 9.95 5.37
N THR A 197 8.99 10.89 5.89
CA THR A 197 9.11 11.34 7.28
C THR A 197 8.81 10.18 8.25
N ARG A 198 7.85 9.31 7.93
CA ARG A 198 7.56 8.10 8.74
C ARG A 198 8.69 7.10 8.66
N PHE A 199 9.20 6.85 7.46
CA PHE A 199 10.29 5.91 7.26
C PHE A 199 11.52 6.29 8.07
N LYS A 200 11.91 7.57 8.05
CA LYS A 200 13.03 8.08 8.87
C LYS A 200 12.81 7.85 10.37
N ARG A 201 11.58 7.95 10.85
CA ARG A 201 11.26 7.68 12.27
C ARG A 201 11.39 6.20 12.60
N LEU A 202 10.81 5.32 11.79
CA LEU A 202 10.91 3.88 11.98
C LEU A 202 12.36 3.41 11.94
N GLU A 203 13.16 3.97 11.04
CA GLU A 203 14.58 3.70 10.99
C GLU A 203 15.30 4.12 12.27
N LYS A 204 15.00 5.31 12.80
CA LYS A 204 15.55 5.78 14.07
C LYS A 204 15.16 4.90 15.26
N ASP A 205 13.94 4.39 15.29
CA ASP A 205 13.48 3.47 16.34
C ASP A 205 14.15 2.09 16.24
N ILE A 206 14.63 1.68 15.05
CA ILE A 206 15.41 0.46 14.83
C ILE A 206 16.87 0.62 15.30
N PHE A 207 17.45 1.81 15.17
CA PHE A 207 18.84 2.10 15.56
C PHE A 207 18.99 2.46 17.05
N VAL A 208 18.04 2.09 17.91
CA VAL A 208 18.33 2.03 19.34
C VAL A 208 19.43 1.00 19.55
N GLU A 209 20.58 1.50 19.97
CA GLU A 209 21.83 0.79 20.15
C GLU A 209 21.62 -0.53 20.95
N PRO A 210 22.09 -1.70 20.46
CA PRO A 210 21.94 -2.98 21.16
C PRO A 210 22.55 -2.98 22.57
N SER A 211 23.40 -1.99 22.86
CA SER A 211 24.05 -1.73 24.16
C SER A 211 23.05 -1.50 25.31
N LYS A 212 21.78 -1.18 25.04
CA LYS A 212 20.75 -0.99 26.08
C LYS A 212 19.73 -2.13 26.22
N VAL A 213 19.79 -3.16 25.39
CA VAL A 213 18.92 -4.35 25.55
C VAL A 213 19.48 -5.30 26.61
N SER A 214 20.73 -5.12 27.03
CA SER A 214 21.37 -5.93 28.10
C SER A 214 21.52 -5.19 29.44
N GLY A 215 20.83 -4.06 29.62
CA GLY A 215 20.94 -3.24 30.82
C GLY A 215 19.58 -2.92 31.41
N ASP A 216 19.23 -3.63 32.47
CA ASP A 216 18.28 -3.22 33.50
C ASP A 216 16.81 -3.08 33.08
N ARG A 217 16.15 -4.23 32.92
CA ARG A 217 14.69 -4.36 33.12
C ARG A 217 14.43 -5.09 34.43
N THR A 218 14.76 -4.48 35.56
CA THR A 218 14.03 -4.75 36.81
C THR A 218 12.71 -3.97 36.74
N GLY A 219 11.76 -4.54 36.03
CA GLY A 219 10.43 -3.98 35.84
C GLY A 219 9.53 -5.12 35.42
N ASP A 220 8.87 -5.67 36.42
CA ASP A 220 7.73 -6.59 36.39
C ASP A 220 6.81 -6.31 35.19
N ASP A 221 6.96 -7.09 34.12
CA ASP A 221 5.90 -7.43 33.17
C ASP A 221 6.36 -8.66 32.39
N GLY A 222 5.94 -9.81 32.89
CA GLY A 222 6.11 -11.08 32.19
C GLY A 222 5.30 -11.07 30.89
N ASN A 223 5.93 -11.58 29.83
CA ASN A 223 5.30 -12.13 28.63
C ASN A 223 4.99 -11.15 27.48
N ASP A 224 6.01 -10.60 26.78
CA ASP A 224 5.75 -9.94 25.47
C ASP A 224 6.90 -9.97 24.43
N ASP A 225 7.96 -10.76 24.61
CA ASP A 225 9.11 -10.74 23.66
C ASP A 225 8.77 -11.38 22.29
N GLY A 226 7.73 -12.22 22.21
CA GLY A 226 7.24 -12.81 20.94
C GLY A 226 6.33 -11.89 20.12
N HIS A 227 5.76 -10.85 20.72
CA HIS A 227 4.76 -10.00 20.07
C HIS A 227 5.38 -8.82 19.31
N ASP A 228 6.59 -8.36 19.66
CA ASP A 228 7.24 -7.22 18.99
C ASP A 228 7.64 -7.54 17.53
N GLY A 229 8.27 -8.71 17.29
CA GLY A 229 8.69 -9.14 15.95
C GLY A 229 7.50 -9.35 14.99
N LEU A 230 6.45 -10.03 15.44
CA LEU A 230 5.26 -10.28 14.64
C LEU A 230 4.50 -8.98 14.32
N THR A 231 4.35 -8.09 15.30
CA THR A 231 3.71 -6.78 15.10
C THR A 231 4.48 -5.92 14.09
N ARG A 232 5.81 -5.96 14.12
CA ARG A 232 6.68 -5.25 13.17
C ARG A 232 6.61 -5.82 11.75
N THR A 233 6.62 -7.15 11.60
CA THR A 233 6.49 -7.79 10.28
C THR A 233 5.12 -7.52 9.64
N ASN A 234 4.05 -7.48 10.44
CA ASN A 234 2.72 -7.07 9.99
C ASN A 234 2.72 -5.61 9.53
N GLY A 235 3.40 -4.72 10.24
CA GLY A 235 3.56 -3.32 9.85
C GLY A 235 4.27 -3.12 8.50
N TYR A 236 5.35 -3.86 8.26
CA TYR A 236 6.04 -3.82 6.97
C TYR A 236 5.20 -4.38 5.83
N THR A 237 4.46 -5.47 6.08
CA THR A 237 3.58 -6.07 5.07
C THR A 237 2.48 -5.10 4.67
N TRP A 238 1.83 -4.46 5.65
CA TRP A 238 0.84 -3.41 5.41
C TRP A 238 1.43 -2.23 4.62
N ALA A 239 2.63 -1.76 4.98
CA ALA A 239 3.29 -0.67 4.26
C ALA A 239 3.61 -1.04 2.81
N ILE A 240 4.06 -2.27 2.55
CA ILE A 240 4.30 -2.77 1.20
C ILE A 240 3.00 -2.78 0.40
N GLU A 241 1.90 -3.29 0.95
CA GLU A 241 0.60 -3.34 0.27
C GLU A 241 0.08 -1.94 -0.11
N VAL A 242 0.17 -0.98 0.82
CA VAL A 242 -0.25 0.41 0.56
C VAL A 242 0.66 1.10 -0.45
N LEU A 243 1.97 0.90 -0.37
CA LEU A 243 2.90 1.43 -1.36
C LEU A 243 2.67 0.84 -2.75
N GLN A 244 2.38 -0.46 -2.84
CA GLN A 244 2.02 -1.11 -4.10
C GLN A 244 0.73 -0.53 -4.67
N LEU A 245 -0.27 -0.27 -3.83
CA LEU A 245 -1.51 0.40 -4.23
C LEU A 245 -1.23 1.76 -4.86
N PHE A 246 -0.44 2.59 -4.20
CA PHE A 246 -0.05 3.93 -4.69
C PHE A 246 0.78 3.86 -5.97
N ASN A 247 1.76 2.95 -6.00
CA ASN A 247 2.63 2.75 -7.14
C ASN A 247 1.85 2.33 -8.38
N ASN A 248 0.90 1.40 -8.23
CA ASN A 248 0.05 0.91 -9.32
C ASN A 248 -0.88 2.01 -9.86
N SER A 249 -1.43 2.86 -8.99
CA SER A 249 -2.23 4.01 -9.44
C SER A 249 -1.40 4.99 -10.27
N LEU A 250 -0.18 5.28 -9.85
CA LEU A 250 0.71 6.22 -10.54
C LEU A 250 1.22 5.71 -11.87
N ILE A 251 1.65 4.44 -11.93
CA ILE A 251 2.16 3.86 -13.18
C ILE A 251 1.07 3.85 -14.25
N ASN A 252 -0.17 3.50 -13.88
CA ASN A 252 -1.30 3.54 -14.81
C ASN A 252 -1.54 4.95 -15.37
N THR A 253 -1.43 6.00 -14.55
CA THR A 253 -1.54 7.39 -15.01
C THR A 253 -0.39 7.78 -15.94
N ILE A 254 0.85 7.38 -15.61
CA ILE A 254 2.02 7.67 -16.44
C ILE A 254 1.95 6.94 -17.79
N GLU A 255 1.55 5.67 -17.79
CA GLU A 255 1.36 4.87 -19.01
C GLU A 255 0.26 5.45 -19.89
N ALA A 256 -0.89 5.79 -19.30
CA ALA A 256 -1.98 6.45 -20.03
C ALA A 256 -1.54 7.80 -20.62
N TRP A 257 -0.71 8.57 -19.91
CA TRP A 257 -0.13 9.81 -20.44
C TRP A 257 0.82 9.53 -21.60
N ASN A 258 1.71 8.55 -21.50
CA ASN A 258 2.65 8.22 -22.59
C ASN A 258 1.89 7.82 -23.86
N ASP A 259 0.86 6.98 -23.73
CA ASP A 259 0.00 6.58 -24.84
C ASP A 259 -0.66 7.80 -25.51
N PHE A 260 -1.11 8.77 -24.71
CA PHE A 260 -1.69 10.02 -25.22
C PHE A 260 -0.64 10.94 -25.85
N ALA A 261 0.54 11.05 -25.23
CA ALA A 261 1.65 11.83 -25.73
C ALA A 261 2.04 11.38 -27.14
N ASP A 262 2.16 10.06 -27.33
CA ASP A 262 2.55 9.45 -28.59
C ASP A 262 1.45 9.56 -29.67
N LYS A 263 0.18 9.39 -29.30
CA LYS A 263 -0.93 9.28 -30.27
C LYS A 263 -1.63 10.59 -30.57
N HIS A 264 -1.74 11.50 -29.61
CA HIS A 264 -2.69 12.62 -29.68
C HIS A 264 -2.09 14.00 -29.42
N LEU A 265 -0.90 14.09 -28.80
CA LEU A 265 -0.34 15.38 -28.39
C LEU A 265 -0.04 16.31 -29.58
N HIS A 266 0.29 15.74 -30.75
CA HIS A 266 0.51 16.49 -32.00
C HIS A 266 -0.66 17.45 -32.35
N ILE A 267 -1.90 17.11 -31.95
CA ILE A 267 -3.11 17.91 -32.20
C ILE A 267 -3.10 19.26 -31.46
N PHE A 268 -2.31 19.35 -30.38
CA PHE A 268 -2.20 20.54 -29.53
C PHE A 268 -0.98 21.40 -29.86
N TYR A 269 -0.10 20.97 -30.76
CA TYR A 269 1.01 21.80 -31.21
C TYR A 269 0.54 22.79 -32.28
N PRO A 270 1.12 24.01 -32.32
CA PRO A 270 0.83 24.96 -33.38
C PRO A 270 1.39 24.41 -34.69
N GLU A 271 0.53 24.05 -35.65
CA GLU A 271 0.94 23.96 -37.05
C GLU A 271 1.20 25.38 -37.60
N GLU A 272 1.93 25.46 -38.73
CA GLU A 272 2.52 26.66 -39.36
C GLU A 272 1.57 27.85 -39.63
N THR A 273 0.28 27.75 -39.32
CA THR A 273 -0.69 28.86 -39.39
C THR A 273 -0.95 29.50 -38.01
N PRO A 274 -0.28 30.61 -37.67
CA PRO A 274 -0.29 31.23 -36.34
C PRO A 274 -1.57 32.01 -35.98
N ALA A 275 -2.64 31.94 -36.79
CA ALA A 275 -3.80 32.83 -36.61
C ALA A 275 -4.65 32.49 -35.37
N ASN A 276 -4.65 31.23 -34.90
CA ASN A 276 -5.58 30.75 -33.87
C ASN A 276 -4.90 30.14 -32.62
N PHE A 277 -3.57 30.09 -32.55
CA PHE A 277 -2.85 29.48 -31.44
C PHE A 277 -2.32 30.54 -30.47
N SER A 278 -2.78 30.46 -29.22
CA SER A 278 -2.32 31.31 -28.12
C SER A 278 -0.91 30.90 -27.67
N PRO A 279 0.02 31.85 -27.42
CA PRO A 279 1.35 31.54 -26.90
C PRO A 279 1.30 30.87 -25.51
N LYS A 280 0.15 30.93 -24.82
CA LYS A 280 -0.05 30.25 -23.53
C LYS A 280 -0.16 28.73 -23.66
N MET A 281 -0.55 28.20 -24.82
CA MET A 281 -0.66 26.75 -24.99
C MET A 281 0.69 26.05 -24.79
N GLN A 282 1.77 26.66 -25.26
CA GLN A 282 3.13 26.14 -25.06
C GLN A 282 3.48 26.06 -23.56
N SER A 283 3.15 27.08 -22.77
CA SER A 283 3.43 27.06 -21.33
C SER A 283 2.60 26.01 -20.59
N TYR A 284 1.38 25.69 -21.07
CA TYR A 284 0.59 24.58 -20.54
C TYR A 284 1.23 23.22 -20.86
N LEU A 285 1.75 23.02 -22.08
CA LEU A 285 2.50 21.80 -22.44
C LEU A 285 3.76 21.64 -21.61
N GLU A 286 4.56 22.70 -21.45
CA GLU A 286 5.77 22.68 -20.63
C GLU A 286 5.47 22.38 -19.15
N SER A 287 4.36 22.91 -18.62
CA SER A 287 3.89 22.56 -17.28
C SER A 287 3.51 21.08 -17.19
N LEU A 288 2.79 20.55 -18.18
CA LEU A 288 2.39 19.14 -18.19
C LEU A 288 3.61 18.21 -18.20
N ASP A 289 4.61 18.51 -19.01
CA ASP A 289 5.86 17.75 -19.04
C ASP A 289 6.56 17.79 -17.68
N THR A 290 6.60 18.97 -17.05
CA THR A 290 7.17 19.14 -15.70
C THR A 290 6.42 18.29 -14.68
N ASP A 291 5.09 18.39 -14.64
CA ASP A 291 4.24 17.67 -13.70
C ASP A 291 4.36 16.14 -13.90
N ILE A 292 4.42 15.64 -15.14
CA ILE A 292 4.63 14.22 -15.45
C ILE A 292 6.03 13.74 -15.04
N LEU A 293 7.07 14.53 -15.27
CA LEU A 293 8.43 14.20 -14.84
C LEU A 293 8.51 14.03 -13.32
N GLU A 294 7.82 14.89 -12.57
CA GLU A 294 7.75 14.80 -11.12
C GLU A 294 6.91 13.60 -10.66
N LEU A 295 5.81 13.26 -11.33
CA LEU A 295 5.08 12.02 -11.07
C LEU A 295 5.94 10.77 -11.32
N ARG A 296 6.77 10.76 -12.38
CA ARG A 296 7.74 9.68 -12.65
C ARG A 296 8.79 9.57 -11.55
N PHE A 297 9.26 10.69 -11.02
CA PHE A 297 10.17 10.72 -9.87
C PHE A 297 9.51 10.13 -8.61
N ILE A 298 8.25 10.49 -8.34
CA ILE A 298 7.47 9.95 -7.23
C ILE A 298 7.28 8.43 -7.37
N HIS A 299 6.91 7.95 -8.57
CA HIS A 299 6.78 6.50 -8.84
C HIS A 299 8.08 5.75 -8.56
N ARG A 300 9.24 6.24 -9.03
CA ARG A 300 10.54 5.64 -8.73
C ARG A 300 10.84 5.62 -7.24
N THR A 301 10.41 6.65 -6.51
CA THR A 301 10.58 6.74 -5.06
C THR A 301 9.78 5.66 -4.34
N PHE A 302 8.52 5.42 -4.73
CA PHE A 302 7.73 4.32 -4.19
C PHE A 302 8.32 2.95 -4.52
N ALA A 303 8.72 2.71 -5.76
CA ALA A 303 9.37 1.46 -6.16
C ALA A 303 10.62 1.16 -5.31
N ARG A 304 11.46 2.18 -5.06
CA ARG A 304 12.62 2.07 -4.16
C ARG A 304 12.22 1.76 -2.72
N GLN A 305 11.19 2.43 -2.19
CA GLN A 305 10.72 2.20 -0.83
C GLN A 305 10.15 0.78 -0.66
N ILE A 306 9.39 0.27 -1.64
CA ILE A 306 8.87 -1.11 -1.64
C ILE A 306 10.03 -2.10 -1.49
N GLY A 307 11.08 -1.99 -2.31
CA GLY A 307 12.25 -2.87 -2.22
C GLY A 307 12.98 -2.77 -0.88
N ALA A 308 13.09 -1.57 -0.31
CA ALA A 308 13.68 -1.38 1.01
C ALA A 308 12.86 -2.06 2.13
N PHE A 309 11.53 -1.95 2.06
CA PHE A 309 10.63 -2.59 3.03
C PHE A 309 10.61 -4.11 2.90
N GLU A 310 10.66 -4.65 1.69
CA GLU A 310 10.77 -6.09 1.45
C GLU A 310 12.06 -6.66 2.03
N SER A 311 13.19 -5.96 1.82
CA SER A 311 14.48 -6.32 2.40
C SER A 311 14.43 -6.30 3.93
N LYS A 312 13.95 -5.21 4.54
CA LYS A 312 13.80 -5.11 6.01
C LYS A 312 12.91 -6.21 6.58
N ARG A 313 11.77 -6.50 5.95
CA ARG A 313 10.87 -7.59 6.34
C ARG A 313 11.58 -8.95 6.28
N SER A 314 12.28 -9.25 5.18
CA SER A 314 13.01 -10.51 5.03
C SER A 314 14.12 -10.68 6.07
N ASN A 315 14.83 -9.60 6.40
CA ASN A 315 15.89 -9.62 7.41
C ASN A 315 15.31 -9.98 8.78
N ILE A 316 14.18 -9.37 9.18
CA ILE A 316 13.53 -9.66 10.46
C ILE A 316 13.05 -11.12 10.52
N LEU A 317 12.42 -11.61 9.46
CA LEU A 317 11.94 -13.01 9.42
C LEU A 317 13.11 -14.00 9.52
N ASN A 318 14.22 -13.73 8.82
CA ASN A 318 15.41 -14.57 8.88
C ASN A 318 16.06 -14.52 10.27
N THR A 319 16.16 -13.35 10.90
CA THR A 319 16.69 -13.24 12.27
C THR A 319 15.78 -13.92 13.28
N SER A 320 14.46 -13.79 13.13
CA SER A 320 13.48 -14.41 14.03
C SER A 320 13.54 -15.93 13.92
N ALA A 321 13.62 -16.48 12.71
CA ALA A 321 13.79 -17.92 12.50
C ALA A 321 15.10 -18.44 13.08
N LEU A 322 16.19 -17.64 13.03
CA LEU A 322 17.47 -18.01 13.62
C LEU A 322 17.43 -17.98 15.15
N VAL A 323 16.75 -16.99 15.75
CA VAL A 323 16.54 -16.91 17.20
C VAL A 323 15.69 -18.10 17.67
N GLU A 324 14.56 -18.36 17.00
CA GLU A 324 13.69 -19.50 17.31
C GLU A 324 14.44 -20.84 17.20
N ALA A 325 15.29 -21.00 16.18
CA ALA A 325 16.14 -22.18 16.04
C ALA A 325 17.15 -22.31 17.20
N ARG A 326 17.75 -21.19 17.64
CA ARG A 326 18.69 -21.17 18.77
C ARG A 326 17.99 -21.50 20.09
N GLU A 327 16.83 -20.93 20.34
CA GLU A 327 16.02 -21.20 21.52
C GLU A 327 15.56 -22.66 21.56
N SER A 328 15.07 -23.19 20.43
CA SER A 328 14.72 -24.60 20.30
C SER A 328 15.91 -25.52 20.57
N ASN A 329 17.11 -25.16 20.09
CA ASN A 329 18.31 -25.95 20.35
C ASN A 329 18.71 -25.91 21.83
N SER A 330 18.64 -24.74 22.47
CA SER A 330 18.88 -24.62 23.92
C SER A 330 17.83 -25.38 24.74
N GLN A 331 16.57 -25.38 24.30
CA GLN A 331 15.50 -26.14 24.94
C GLN A 331 15.73 -27.65 24.79
N ALA A 332 16.18 -28.11 23.62
CA ALA A 332 16.54 -29.49 23.39
C ALA A 332 17.71 -29.93 24.29
N ASP A 333 18.71 -29.07 24.50
CA ASP A 333 19.82 -29.34 25.42
C ASP A 333 19.32 -29.47 26.87
N ASN A 334 18.42 -28.59 27.30
CA ASN A 334 17.81 -28.65 28.64
C ASN A 334 16.97 -29.94 28.83
N ILE A 335 16.20 -30.35 27.82
CA ILE A 335 15.44 -31.61 27.82
C ILE A 335 16.41 -32.81 27.88
N GLY A 336 17.52 -32.76 27.14
CA GLY A 336 18.55 -33.78 27.16
C GLY A 336 19.18 -33.93 28.55
N LEU A 337 19.46 -32.81 29.23
CA LEU A 337 19.99 -32.82 30.59
C LEU A 337 18.98 -33.34 31.61
N LEU A 338 17.72 -32.90 31.54
CA LEU A 338 16.66 -33.39 32.41
C LEU A 338 16.45 -34.89 32.24
N THR A 339 16.37 -35.38 31.00
CA THR A 339 16.23 -36.81 30.70
C THR A 339 17.38 -37.61 31.29
N LYS A 340 18.62 -37.11 31.21
CA LYS A 340 19.79 -37.76 31.81
C LYS A 340 19.68 -37.87 33.34
N VAL A 341 19.20 -36.81 33.99
CA VAL A 341 18.96 -36.80 35.44
C VAL A 341 17.84 -37.78 35.81
N THR A 342 16.71 -37.76 35.09
CA THR A 342 15.58 -38.67 35.35
C THR A 342 15.97 -40.14 35.17
N VAL A 343 16.67 -40.50 34.08
CA VAL A 343 17.13 -41.87 33.83
C VAL A 343 18.09 -42.35 34.92
N PHE A 344 18.90 -41.45 35.50
CA PHE A 344 19.81 -41.78 36.58
C PHE A 344 19.09 -42.00 37.92
N TYR A 345 18.17 -41.11 38.30
CA TYR A 345 17.56 -41.13 39.63
C TYR A 345 16.30 -42.00 39.77
N LEU A 346 15.58 -42.28 38.69
CA LEU A 346 14.32 -43.04 38.75
C LEU A 346 14.49 -44.50 39.22
N PRO A 347 15.49 -45.28 38.74
CA PRO A 347 15.76 -46.63 39.26
C PRO A 347 16.20 -46.61 40.73
N LEU A 348 16.99 -45.62 41.10
CA LEU A 348 17.47 -45.37 42.46
C LEU A 348 16.33 -45.07 43.44
N GLY A 349 15.38 -44.22 43.02
CA GLY A 349 14.17 -43.91 43.79
C GLY A 349 13.28 -45.14 43.96
N LEU A 350 13.14 -45.98 42.92
CA LEU A 350 12.35 -47.21 42.99
C LEU A 350 12.90 -48.19 44.02
N ILE A 351 14.21 -48.41 44.04
CA ILE A 351 14.86 -49.29 45.03
C ILE A 351 14.68 -48.74 46.43
N THR A 352 14.90 -47.45 46.60
CA THR A 352 14.71 -46.79 47.90
C THR A 352 13.25 -46.93 48.39
N ALA A 353 12.27 -46.82 47.48
CA ALA A 353 10.85 -46.99 47.80
C ALA A 353 10.49 -48.44 48.15
N VAL A 354 10.96 -49.43 47.39
CA VAL A 354 10.71 -50.86 47.64
C VAL A 354 11.29 -51.29 48.99
N PHE A 355 12.48 -50.79 49.34
CA PHE A 355 13.12 -51.09 50.63
C PHE A 355 12.57 -50.29 51.81
N SER A 356 11.78 -49.24 51.55
CA SER A 356 11.05 -48.47 52.55
C SER A 356 9.69 -49.09 52.89
N MET A 357 9.17 -50.02 52.07
CA MET A 357 7.91 -50.70 52.35
C MET A 357 8.03 -51.64 53.54
N SER A 358 7.08 -51.52 54.48
CA SER A 358 7.02 -52.27 55.74
C SER A 358 6.74 -53.78 55.59
N PHE A 359 6.67 -54.29 54.34
CA PHE A 359 6.31 -55.67 54.00
C PHE A 359 7.52 -56.59 53.75
N LEU A 360 8.74 -56.12 54.01
CA LEU A 360 9.94 -56.94 53.86
C LEU A 360 10.03 -58.02 54.95
N PRO A 361 10.41 -59.27 54.62
CA PRO A 361 10.61 -60.33 55.60
C PRO A 361 11.61 -59.88 56.68
N SER A 362 11.36 -60.20 57.95
CA SER A 362 12.14 -59.75 59.12
C SER A 362 13.61 -60.19 59.16
N ASN A 363 14.11 -60.86 58.11
CA ASN A 363 15.44 -61.45 58.01
C ASN A 363 16.30 -60.81 56.89
N VAL A 364 15.91 -59.64 56.38
CA VAL A 364 16.69 -58.93 55.35
C VAL A 364 17.79 -58.09 56.02
N ASP A 365 19.04 -58.52 55.86
CA ASP A 365 20.21 -57.77 56.31
C ASP A 365 20.34 -56.43 55.58
N TRP A 366 20.61 -55.35 56.34
CA TRP A 366 20.88 -54.01 55.79
C TRP A 366 22.02 -54.00 54.75
N ARG A 367 22.91 -55.00 54.80
CA ARG A 367 24.00 -55.21 53.83
C ARG A 367 23.48 -55.57 52.44
N LEU A 368 22.36 -56.28 52.36
CA LEU A 368 21.73 -56.69 51.11
C LEU A 368 21.09 -55.50 50.40
N TYR A 369 20.50 -54.57 51.16
CA TYR A 369 20.07 -53.27 50.66
C TYR A 369 21.24 -52.48 50.05
N VAL A 370 22.36 -52.36 50.78
CA VAL A 370 23.56 -51.66 50.28
C VAL A 370 24.13 -52.34 49.03
N ALA A 371 24.18 -53.67 48.99
CA ALA A 371 24.66 -54.41 47.82
C ALA A 371 23.78 -54.20 46.57
N VAL A 372 22.45 -54.25 46.73
CA VAL A 372 21.50 -53.99 45.63
C VAL A 372 21.59 -52.55 45.16
N LEU A 373 21.69 -51.59 46.09
CA LEU A 373 21.84 -50.17 45.76
C LEU A 373 23.14 -49.88 45.01
N VAL A 374 24.26 -50.46 45.44
CA VAL A 374 25.56 -50.31 44.74
C VAL A 374 25.52 -50.99 43.37
N GLY A 375 24.94 -52.19 43.25
CA GLY A 375 24.78 -52.87 41.97
C GLY A 375 23.94 -52.07 40.98
N PHE A 376 22.80 -51.55 41.42
CA PHE A 376 21.90 -50.78 40.54
C PHE A 376 22.38 -49.37 40.23
N THR A 377 23.12 -48.73 41.14
CA THR A 377 23.82 -47.46 40.85
C THR A 377 24.90 -47.68 39.80
N PHE A 378 25.67 -48.77 39.90
CA PHE A 378 26.66 -49.13 38.89
C PHE A 378 26.02 -49.42 37.52
N ILE A 379 24.89 -50.14 37.50
CA ILE A 379 24.08 -50.37 36.28
C ILE A 379 23.54 -49.04 35.74
N SER A 380 23.02 -48.16 36.58
CA SER A 380 22.48 -46.86 36.15
C SER A 380 23.58 -45.93 35.62
N VAL A 381 24.77 -45.93 36.21
CA VAL A 381 25.95 -45.21 35.72
C VAL A 381 26.43 -45.79 34.39
N THR A 382 26.49 -47.12 34.25
CA THR A 382 26.89 -47.77 33.01
C THR A 382 25.87 -47.56 31.90
N VAL A 383 24.57 -47.57 32.19
CA VAL A 383 23.51 -47.22 31.21
C VAL A 383 23.58 -45.73 30.84
N SER A 384 23.74 -44.83 31.80
CA SER A 384 23.85 -43.37 31.56
C SER A 384 25.11 -42.98 30.77
N SER A 385 26.25 -43.63 31.04
CA SER A 385 27.49 -43.43 30.29
C SER A 385 27.45 -44.10 28.92
N ASN A 386 26.83 -45.27 28.80
CA ASN A 386 26.65 -45.93 27.51
C ASN A 386 25.53 -45.31 26.67
N LEU A 387 24.57 -44.56 27.22
CA LEU A 387 23.59 -43.79 26.41
C LEU A 387 24.27 -42.79 25.46
N LYS A 388 25.46 -42.28 25.81
CA LYS A 388 26.31 -41.50 24.91
C LYS A 388 26.99 -42.33 23.82
N ARG A 389 27.23 -43.63 24.03
CA ARG A 389 27.94 -44.56 23.09
C ARG A 389 26.99 -45.47 22.28
N ILE A 390 25.81 -45.79 22.80
CA ILE A 390 24.84 -46.75 22.24
C ILE A 390 23.93 -46.12 21.16
N GLY A 391 24.10 -44.83 20.85
CA GLY A 391 23.45 -44.26 19.68
C GLY A 391 21.94 -44.06 19.84
N LEU A 392 21.43 -43.89 21.05
CA LEU A 392 20.11 -43.26 21.19
C LEU A 392 20.13 -41.82 20.62
N PHE A 393 21.30 -41.15 20.73
CA PHE A 393 21.59 -39.92 19.99
C PHE A 393 21.65 -40.14 18.47
N SER A 394 22.20 -41.26 17.98
CA SER A 394 22.23 -41.54 16.54
C SER A 394 20.87 -41.92 15.95
N MET A 395 19.96 -42.48 16.77
CA MET A 395 18.59 -42.80 16.36
C MET A 395 17.67 -41.56 16.39
N LEU A 396 17.85 -40.65 17.35
CA LEU A 396 17.21 -39.33 17.35
C LEU A 396 17.78 -38.41 16.25
N ASP A 397 19.07 -38.50 15.94
CA ASP A 397 19.68 -37.83 14.78
C ASP A 397 19.19 -38.40 13.44
N ARG A 398 18.86 -39.70 13.39
CA ARG A 398 18.21 -40.32 12.22
C ARG A 398 16.74 -39.94 12.05
N LEU A 399 16.02 -39.64 13.14
CA LEU A 399 14.67 -39.04 13.08
C LEU A 399 14.71 -37.52 12.77
N ARG A 400 15.80 -36.82 13.12
CA ARG A 400 16.14 -35.46 12.63
C ARG A 400 16.41 -35.41 11.12
N ALA A 401 16.84 -36.54 10.52
CA ALA A 401 17.22 -36.64 9.12
C ALA A 401 16.08 -37.08 8.18
N ILE A 402 14.81 -36.97 8.59
CA ILE A 402 13.70 -37.02 7.62
C ILE A 402 13.79 -35.73 6.78
N PRO A 403 14.00 -35.80 5.46
CA PRO A 403 14.00 -34.61 4.63
C PRO A 403 12.62 -33.98 4.73
N ARG A 404 12.53 -32.75 5.25
CA ARG A 404 11.34 -31.92 5.05
C ARG A 404 11.08 -31.86 3.54
N PRO A 405 9.82 -31.98 3.08
CA PRO A 405 9.53 -31.87 1.66
C PRO A 405 10.05 -30.51 1.18
N VAL A 406 11.05 -30.57 0.30
CA VAL A 406 11.49 -29.42 -0.47
C VAL A 406 10.25 -28.96 -1.24
N ILE A 407 9.66 -27.85 -0.84
CA ILE A 407 8.69 -27.15 -1.66
C ILE A 407 9.45 -26.76 -2.93
N ARG A 408 9.26 -27.59 -3.96
CA ARG A 408 9.85 -27.46 -5.27
C ARG A 408 9.48 -26.07 -5.78
N ARG A 409 10.47 -25.16 -5.81
CA ARG A 409 10.38 -23.88 -6.51
C ARG A 409 9.81 -24.18 -7.90
N ARG A 410 8.61 -23.66 -8.21
CA ARG A 410 8.21 -23.57 -9.62
C ARG A 410 9.21 -22.63 -10.30
N PRO A 411 9.84 -23.04 -11.41
CA PRO A 411 10.65 -22.12 -12.19
C PRO A 411 9.74 -21.01 -12.73
N LYS A 412 10.18 -19.76 -12.57
CA LYS A 412 9.70 -18.62 -13.35
C LYS A 412 9.86 -18.99 -14.82
N ILE A 413 8.73 -19.10 -15.53
CA ILE A 413 8.73 -19.06 -16.99
C ILE A 413 9.15 -17.65 -17.36
N ILE A 414 10.39 -17.54 -17.84
CA ILE A 414 10.86 -16.39 -18.59
C ILE A 414 10.17 -16.50 -19.96
N SER A 415 9.17 -15.66 -20.20
CA SER A 415 8.69 -15.38 -21.54
C SER A 415 9.20 -14.00 -21.94
N SER A 416 10.08 -13.96 -22.91
CA SER A 416 10.36 -12.82 -23.79
C SER A 416 10.64 -13.38 -25.20
N PRO A 417 10.65 -12.55 -26.24
CA PRO A 417 9.47 -12.01 -26.91
C PRO A 417 9.36 -12.54 -28.37
N VAL A 418 8.17 -12.47 -28.94
CA VAL A 418 7.94 -12.26 -30.38
C VAL A 418 6.97 -11.10 -30.51
#